data_AF-A0AA88TFD5-F1
#
_entry.id   AF-A0AA88TFD5-F1
#
_cell.length_a   1.000
_cell.length_b   1.000
_cell.length_c   1.000
_cell.angle_alpha   90.00
_cell.angle_beta   90.00
_cell.angle_gamma   90.00
#
_symmetry.space_group_name_H-M   'P 1'
#
loop_
_entity.id
_entity.type
_entity.pdbx_description
1 polymer ?
#
loop_
_entity_poly.entity_id
_entity_poly.type
_entity_poly.pdbx_seq_one_letter_code
_entity_poly.pdbx_strand_id
1 'polypeptide(L)'
;MEHSRVARLHEQLEQEIAELHKRDAELQKLLNTDNNVYFLQHFQSLSSLSASVNSPSFSVSQHIKPELVRKFLSDLKVELQKFGKEEYKIISNVTNFQLRFPSEPITSEDFLQYYQKFTLDITTAHDELRISENNREAKCRETIRPAHL
;
A
#
# COMPACT_ATOMS: atom_id res chain seq x y z
N MET A 1 26.06 -34.40 9.77
CA MET A 1 26.52 -34.27 8.37
C MET A 1 26.99 -32.86 8.05
N GLU A 2 26.27 -31.80 8.46
CA GLU A 2 26.68 -30.40 8.19
C GLU A 2 27.98 -29.97 8.90
N HIS A 3 28.16 -30.35 10.18
CA HIS A 3 29.39 -30.02 10.94
C HIS A 3 30.67 -30.59 10.30
N SER A 4 30.60 -31.75 9.65
CA SER A 4 31.73 -32.36 8.94
C SER A 4 32.05 -31.63 7.63
N ARG A 5 31.04 -31.05 6.97
CA ARG A 5 31.21 -30.22 5.77
C ARG A 5 31.91 -28.90 6.10
N VAL A 6 31.47 -28.24 7.17
CA VAL A 6 32.07 -26.98 7.65
C VAL A 6 33.52 -27.18 8.07
N ALA A 7 33.81 -28.24 8.84
CA ALA A 7 35.18 -28.54 9.26
C ALA A 7 36.12 -28.77 8.06
N ARG A 8 35.69 -29.54 7.06
CA ARG A 8 36.47 -29.79 5.84
C ARG A 8 36.73 -28.52 5.03
N LEU A 9 35.74 -27.63 4.92
CA LEU A 9 35.89 -26.35 4.22
C LEU A 9 36.85 -25.42 4.97
N HIS A 10 36.80 -25.44 6.29
CA HIS A 10 37.70 -24.65 7.13
C HIS A 10 39.15 -25.08 6.94
N GLU A 11 39.42 -26.39 7.00
CA GLU A 11 40.75 -26.97 6.74
C GLU A 11 41.26 -26.64 5.33
N GLN A 12 40.39 -26.68 4.32
CA GLN A 12 40.74 -26.29 2.94
C GLN A 12 41.13 -24.82 2.83
N LEU A 13 40.40 -23.92 3.51
CA LEU A 13 40.71 -22.49 3.53
C LEU A 13 42.04 -22.21 4.26
N GLU A 14 42.30 -22.88 5.38
CA GLU A 14 43.57 -22.75 6.10
C GLU A 14 44.75 -23.19 5.23
N GLN A 15 44.60 -24.30 4.49
CA GLN A 15 45.61 -24.75 3.54
C GLN A 15 45.81 -23.76 2.38
N GLU A 16 44.73 -23.20 1.82
CA GLU A 16 44.82 -22.22 0.74
C GLU A 16 45.53 -20.94 1.19
N ILE A 17 45.25 -20.45 2.40
CA ILE A 17 45.93 -19.31 3.01
C ILE A 17 47.43 -19.60 3.22
N ALA A 18 47.78 -20.80 3.70
CA ALA A 18 49.16 -21.19 3.91
C ALA A 18 49.96 -21.25 2.58
N GLU A 19 49.37 -21.83 1.53
CA GLU A 19 49.99 -21.86 0.21
C GLU A 19 50.10 -20.46 -0.42
N LEU A 20 49.13 -19.57 -0.17
CA LEU A 20 49.20 -18.15 -0.56
C LEU A 20 50.38 -17.44 0.10
N HIS A 21 50.54 -17.57 1.41
CA HIS A 21 51.68 -16.97 2.12
C HIS A 21 53.04 -17.53 1.65
N LYS A 22 53.13 -18.84 1.41
CA LYS A 22 54.36 -19.46 0.90
C LYS A 22 54.74 -18.89 -0.47
N ARG A 23 53.78 -18.77 -1.39
CA ARG A 23 53.99 -18.23 -2.73
C ARG A 23 54.37 -16.75 -2.68
N ASP A 24 53.73 -15.97 -1.81
CA ASP A 24 54.09 -14.56 -1.62
C ASP A 24 55.55 -14.43 -1.19
N ALA A 25 56.00 -15.24 -0.22
CA ALA A 25 57.39 -15.26 0.21
C ALA A 25 58.37 -15.67 -0.91
N GLU A 26 58.00 -16.62 -1.77
CA GLU A 26 58.80 -17.02 -2.93
C GLU A 26 58.86 -15.93 -4.01
N LEU A 27 57.74 -15.23 -4.24
CA LEU A 27 57.68 -14.08 -5.17
C LEU A 27 58.51 -12.91 -4.68
N GLN A 28 58.48 -12.59 -3.38
CA GLN A 28 59.34 -11.56 -2.78
C GLN A 28 60.82 -11.91 -2.99
N LYS A 29 61.23 -13.17 -2.77
CA LYS A 29 62.61 -13.59 -3.07
C LYS A 29 62.96 -13.41 -4.54
N LEU A 30 62.04 -13.73 -5.44
CA LEU A 30 62.24 -13.61 -6.88
C LEU A 30 62.39 -12.14 -7.30
N LEU A 31 61.57 -11.24 -6.74
CA LEU A 31 61.61 -9.80 -6.99
C LEU A 31 62.96 -9.18 -6.57
N ASN A 32 63.52 -9.67 -5.48
CA ASN A 32 64.78 -9.19 -4.91
C ASN A 32 66.04 -9.85 -5.53
N THR A 33 65.89 -10.67 -6.58
CA THR A 33 67.00 -11.39 -7.20
C THR A 33 67.52 -10.69 -8.45
N ASP A 34 68.83 -10.41 -8.54
CA ASP A 34 69.48 -9.84 -9.73
C ASP A 34 69.80 -10.86 -10.84
N ASN A 35 69.56 -12.16 -10.59
CA ASN A 35 69.82 -13.24 -11.54
C ASN A 35 68.61 -13.50 -12.45
N ASN A 36 68.67 -12.95 -13.66
CA ASN A 36 67.61 -13.08 -14.67
C ASN A 36 67.34 -14.53 -15.12
N VAL A 37 68.33 -15.42 -15.08
CA VAL A 37 68.14 -16.85 -15.44
C VAL A 37 67.30 -17.55 -14.37
N TYR A 38 67.59 -17.28 -13.10
CA TYR A 38 66.82 -17.79 -11.96
C TYR A 38 65.38 -17.27 -12.00
N PHE A 39 65.19 -15.98 -12.28
CA PHE A 39 63.86 -15.38 -12.44
C PHE A 39 63.03 -16.11 -13.51
N LEU A 40 63.58 -16.29 -14.72
CA LEU A 40 62.86 -16.92 -15.84
C LEU A 40 62.50 -18.38 -15.56
N GLN A 41 63.36 -19.13 -14.87
CA GLN A 41 63.10 -20.54 -14.54
C GLN A 41 61.98 -20.71 -13.51
N HIS A 42 61.91 -19.84 -12.50
CA HIS A 42 61.00 -20.02 -11.37
C HIS A 42 59.67 -19.25 -11.53
N PHE A 43 59.65 -18.16 -12.29
CA PHE A 43 58.44 -17.36 -12.49
C PHE A 43 57.29 -18.14 -13.15
N GLN A 44 57.59 -19.02 -14.11
CA GLN A 44 56.59 -19.81 -14.84
C GLN A 44 55.89 -20.84 -13.93
N SER A 45 56.63 -21.46 -13.02
CA SER A 45 56.09 -22.39 -12.02
C SER A 45 55.16 -21.69 -11.03
N LEU A 46 55.46 -20.44 -10.64
CA LEU A 46 54.64 -19.66 -9.72
C LEU A 46 53.37 -19.10 -10.37
N SER A 47 53.44 -18.77 -11.66
CA SER A 47 52.34 -18.15 -12.41
C SER A 47 51.24 -19.13 -12.85
N SER A 48 51.55 -20.42 -12.96
CA SER A 48 50.64 -21.43 -13.52
C SER A 48 49.62 -22.00 -12.52
N LEU A 49 49.74 -21.69 -11.23
CA LEU A 49 48.89 -22.21 -10.17
C LEU A 49 47.83 -21.19 -9.70
N SER A 50 47.12 -20.55 -10.64
CA SER A 50 46.08 -19.53 -10.35
C SER A 50 44.66 -20.02 -10.58
N ALA A 51 44.45 -21.24 -11.07
CA ALA A 51 43.13 -21.81 -11.20
C ALA A 51 42.74 -22.47 -9.87
N SER A 52 42.26 -21.67 -8.90
CA SER A 52 41.42 -22.19 -7.82
C SER A 52 40.09 -22.63 -8.46
N VAL A 53 40.09 -23.82 -9.08
CA VAL A 53 38.91 -24.46 -9.72
C VAL A 53 37.90 -24.92 -8.66
N ASN A 54 38.27 -24.88 -7.39
CA ASN A 54 37.52 -25.51 -6.31
C ASN A 54 36.85 -24.52 -5.35
N SER A 55 36.57 -23.29 -5.79
CA SER A 55 35.76 -22.38 -4.99
C SER A 55 34.37 -23.01 -4.78
N PRO A 56 34.02 -23.43 -3.54
CA PRO A 56 32.75 -24.06 -3.30
C PRO A 56 31.67 -22.98 -3.39
N SER A 57 30.73 -23.12 -4.33
CA SER A 57 29.58 -22.22 -4.41
C SER A 57 28.75 -22.34 -3.14
N PHE A 58 28.92 -21.42 -2.20
CA PHE A 58 28.16 -21.42 -0.96
C PHE A 58 26.80 -20.77 -1.20
N SER A 59 25.79 -21.58 -1.49
CA SER A 59 24.40 -21.19 -1.28
C SER A 59 24.16 -21.21 0.23
N VAL A 60 24.10 -20.01 0.85
CA VAL A 60 23.59 -19.85 2.21
C VAL A 60 22.09 -20.08 2.12
N SER A 61 21.63 -21.32 2.21
CA SER A 61 20.21 -21.55 2.40
C SER A 61 19.87 -21.11 3.83
N GLN A 62 19.34 -19.89 3.96
CA GLN A 62 18.71 -19.46 5.20
C GLN A 62 17.63 -20.50 5.50
N HIS A 63 17.80 -21.29 6.55
CA HIS A 63 16.89 -22.35 6.97
C HIS A 63 15.59 -21.77 7.56
N ILE A 64 14.89 -20.93 6.79
CA ILE A 64 13.53 -20.54 7.10
C ILE A 64 12.65 -21.71 6.67
N LYS A 65 12.10 -22.42 7.65
CA LYS A 65 11.21 -23.57 7.41
C LYS A 65 10.00 -23.09 6.58
N PRO A 66 9.75 -23.66 5.39
CA PRO A 66 8.62 -23.28 4.55
C PRO A 66 7.28 -23.37 5.27
N GLU A 67 7.17 -24.27 6.24
CA GLU A 67 5.98 -24.44 7.08
C GLU A 67 5.73 -23.22 7.97
N LEU A 68 6.78 -22.60 8.52
CA LEU A 68 6.65 -21.39 9.33
C LEU A 68 6.23 -20.20 8.49
N VAL A 69 6.80 -20.05 7.29
CA VAL A 69 6.41 -19.00 6.33
C VAL A 69 4.95 -19.18 5.91
N ARG A 70 4.56 -20.42 5.56
CA ARG A 70 3.18 -20.73 5.17
C ARG A 70 2.21 -20.43 6.31
N LYS A 71 2.55 -20.80 7.55
CA LYS A 71 1.74 -20.52 8.73
C LYS A 71 1.59 -19.01 8.93
N PHE A 72 2.68 -18.27 8.97
CA PHE A 72 2.68 -16.82 9.13
C PHE A 72 1.83 -16.12 8.06
N LEU A 73 1.99 -16.49 6.79
CA LEU A 73 1.19 -15.93 5.69
C LEU A 73 -0.29 -16.31 5.82
N SER A 74 -0.61 -17.49 6.34
CA SER A 74 -1.98 -17.93 6.57
C SER A 74 -2.63 -17.13 7.72
N ASP A 75 -1.92 -16.95 8.82
CA ASP A 75 -2.36 -16.16 9.98
C ASP A 75 -2.60 -14.70 9.56
N LEU A 76 -1.64 -14.10 8.83
CA LEU A 76 -1.76 -12.74 8.30
C LEU A 76 -2.97 -12.58 7.36
N LYS A 77 -3.22 -13.57 6.48
CA LYS A 77 -4.39 -13.56 5.59
C LYS A 77 -5.70 -13.56 6.38
N VAL A 78 -5.78 -14.32 7.47
CA VAL A 78 -6.97 -14.37 8.33
C VAL A 78 -7.19 -13.02 9.02
N GLU A 79 -6.13 -12.39 9.54
CA GLU A 79 -6.24 -11.06 10.16
C GLU A 79 -6.70 -9.99 9.16
N LEU A 80 -6.12 -9.96 7.96
CA LEU A 80 -6.53 -9.02 6.91
C LEU A 80 -7.99 -9.22 6.50
N GLN A 81 -8.45 -10.46 6.39
CA GLN A 81 -9.85 -10.75 6.08
C GLN A 81 -10.79 -10.33 7.22
N LYS A 82 -10.37 -10.49 8.47
CA LYS A 82 -11.14 -10.03 9.63
C LYS A 82 -11.26 -8.52 9.63
N PHE A 83 -10.14 -7.81 9.47
CA PHE A 83 -10.09 -6.36 9.37
C PHE A 83 -11.01 -5.85 8.24
N GLY A 84 -10.88 -6.40 7.03
CA GLY A 84 -11.73 -6.00 5.90
C GLY A 84 -13.23 -6.24 6.13
N LYS A 85 -13.61 -7.31 6.83
CA LYS A 85 -15.03 -7.56 7.20
C LYS A 85 -15.54 -6.58 8.24
N GLU A 86 -14.71 -6.21 9.22
CA GLU A 86 -15.06 -5.23 10.25
C GLU A 86 -15.24 -3.83 9.64
N GLU A 87 -14.30 -3.40 8.80
CA GLU A 87 -14.40 -2.13 8.06
C GLU A 87 -15.62 -2.09 7.14
N TYR A 88 -15.87 -3.16 6.38
CA TYR A 88 -17.07 -3.24 5.53
C TYR A 88 -18.36 -3.18 6.35
N LYS A 89 -18.39 -3.78 7.55
CA LYS A 89 -19.54 -3.70 8.45
C LYS A 89 -19.78 -2.27 8.93
N ILE A 90 -18.72 -1.53 9.26
CA ILE A 90 -18.82 -0.12 9.65
C ILE A 90 -19.36 0.70 8.48
N ILE A 91 -18.77 0.57 7.29
CA ILE A 91 -19.19 1.30 6.09
C ILE A 91 -20.64 0.97 5.70
N SER A 92 -21.03 -0.30 5.73
CA SER A 92 -22.40 -0.72 5.42
C SER A 92 -23.42 -0.24 6.46
N ASN A 93 -23.06 -0.16 7.74
CA ASN A 93 -23.92 0.44 8.76
C ASN A 93 -24.09 1.95 8.55
N VAL A 94 -23.03 2.66 8.14
CA VAL A 94 -23.07 4.10 7.86
C VAL A 94 -23.86 4.40 6.59
N THR A 95 -23.71 3.63 5.51
CA THR A 95 -24.50 3.80 4.28
C THR A 95 -25.97 3.45 4.47
N ASN A 96 -26.31 2.52 5.37
CA ASN A 96 -27.71 2.31 5.78
C ASN A 96 -28.30 3.53 6.52
N PHE A 97 -27.45 4.41 7.09
CA PHE A 97 -27.86 5.65 7.76
C PHE A 97 -27.82 6.90 6.86
N GLN A 98 -27.24 6.83 5.66
CA GLN A 98 -26.92 8.00 4.84
C GLN A 98 -27.01 7.59 3.36
N LEU A 99 -28.14 7.70 2.66
CA LEU A 99 -29.01 8.85 2.45
C LEU A 99 -30.40 8.30 2.09
N ARG A 100 -31.31 8.18 3.06
CA ARG A 100 -32.73 8.16 2.70
C ARG A 100 -33.10 9.60 2.38
N PHE A 101 -32.66 10.11 1.23
CA PHE A 101 -33.38 11.20 0.61
C PHE A 101 -34.83 10.74 0.57
N PRO A 102 -35.79 11.55 1.02
CA PRO A 102 -37.17 11.22 0.75
C PRO A 102 -37.27 11.00 -0.76
N SER A 103 -37.79 9.84 -1.15
CA SER A 103 -38.14 9.61 -2.55
C SER A 103 -38.99 10.79 -3.03
N GLU A 104 -38.83 11.18 -4.29
CA GLU A 104 -39.68 12.23 -4.87
C GLU A 104 -41.15 11.87 -4.58
N PRO A 105 -41.90 12.75 -3.88
CA PRO A 105 -43.27 12.45 -3.51
C PRO A 105 -44.12 12.24 -4.79
N ILE A 106 -44.85 11.14 -4.85
CA ILE A 106 -45.66 10.77 -6.04
C ILE A 106 -47.15 10.93 -5.74
N THR A 107 -47.57 10.58 -4.52
CA THR A 107 -48.97 10.66 -4.09
C THR A 107 -49.26 11.92 -3.29
N SER A 108 -50.51 12.35 -3.24
CA SER A 108 -50.96 13.47 -2.41
C SER A 108 -50.55 13.32 -0.94
N GLU A 109 -50.63 12.10 -0.42
CA GLU A 109 -50.26 11.72 0.94
C GLU A 109 -48.75 11.90 1.17
N ASP A 110 -47.92 11.59 0.18
CA ASP A 110 -46.46 11.83 0.25
C ASP A 110 -46.13 13.33 0.30
N PHE A 111 -46.91 14.18 -0.37
CA PHE A 111 -46.71 15.64 -0.28
C PHE A 111 -47.16 16.21 1.06
N LEU A 112 -48.20 15.64 1.68
CA LEU A 112 -48.73 16.10 2.97
C LEU A 112 -47.71 16.01 4.11
N GLN A 113 -46.71 15.13 4.02
CA GLN A 113 -45.63 15.07 5.02
C GLN A 113 -44.80 16.36 5.10
N TYR A 114 -44.82 17.20 4.06
CA TYR A 114 -44.15 18.50 4.00
C TYR A 114 -45.09 19.68 4.21
N TYR A 115 -46.38 19.42 4.49
CA TYR A 115 -47.37 20.47 4.63
C TYR A 115 -47.03 21.38 5.81
N GLN A 116 -46.80 22.66 5.51
CA GLN A 116 -46.67 23.71 6.50
C GLN A 116 -47.80 24.73 6.30
N LYS A 117 -48.51 25.03 7.38
CA LYS A 117 -49.54 26.06 7.38
C LYS A 117 -48.89 27.43 7.30
N PHE A 118 -49.01 28.13 6.17
CA PHE A 118 -48.52 29.50 6.00
C PHE A 118 -49.65 30.53 6.02
N THR A 119 -49.27 31.79 6.26
CA THR A 119 -50.13 32.96 6.20
C THR A 119 -49.45 34.03 5.37
N LEU A 120 -50.21 34.77 4.59
CA LEU A 120 -49.76 35.91 3.81
C LEU A 120 -49.37 37.07 4.73
N ASP A 121 -48.29 37.76 4.39
CA ASP A 121 -47.91 38.99 5.05
C ASP A 121 -48.67 40.17 4.43
N ILE A 122 -49.60 40.74 5.21
CA ILE A 122 -50.44 41.87 4.79
C ILE A 122 -49.59 43.08 4.38
N THR A 123 -48.44 43.29 5.03
CA THR A 123 -47.59 44.46 4.78
C THR A 123 -46.87 44.40 3.44
N THR A 124 -46.79 43.22 2.84
CA THR A 124 -46.18 42.98 1.52
C THR A 124 -47.20 42.94 0.39
N ALA A 125 -48.49 43.07 0.69
CA ALA A 125 -49.56 42.94 -0.29
C ALA A 125 -49.63 44.18 -1.20
N HIS A 126 -49.80 43.95 -2.51
CA HIS A 126 -50.08 45.02 -3.47
C HIS A 126 -51.48 45.62 -3.25
N ASP A 127 -51.65 46.91 -3.53
CA ASP A 127 -52.91 47.66 -3.25
C ASP A 127 -54.15 47.08 -3.96
N GLU A 128 -53.94 46.50 -5.14
CA GLU A 128 -54.99 45.83 -5.92
C GLU A 128 -55.38 44.45 -5.36
N LEU A 129 -54.67 43.92 -4.36
CA LEU A 129 -54.99 42.65 -3.71
C LEU A 129 -55.70 42.89 -2.38
N ARG A 130 -56.73 42.08 -2.12
CA ARG A 130 -57.42 41.99 -0.85
C ARG A 130 -57.13 40.64 -0.23
N ILE A 131 -56.56 40.66 0.97
CA ILE A 131 -56.28 39.46 1.77
C ILE A 131 -57.46 39.20 2.71
N SER A 132 -57.88 37.93 2.79
CA SER A 132 -59.01 37.45 3.61
C SER A 132 -58.69 36.10 4.28
N GLU A 133 -59.68 35.54 4.98
CA GLU A 133 -59.62 34.23 5.63
C GLU A 133 -58.39 34.05 6.54
N ASN A 134 -58.23 34.97 7.50
CA ASN A 134 -57.11 34.96 8.44
C ASN A 134 -55.74 34.93 7.73
N ASN A 135 -55.62 35.75 6.70
CA ASN A 135 -54.44 35.89 5.83
C ASN A 135 -54.08 34.63 5.05
N ARG A 136 -55.07 33.89 4.54
CA ARG A 136 -54.83 32.68 3.74
C ARG A 136 -55.39 32.75 2.32
N GLU A 137 -56.20 33.75 2.03
CA GLU A 137 -56.79 33.94 0.72
C GLU A 137 -56.43 35.33 0.19
N ALA A 138 -56.08 35.43 -1.09
CA ALA A 138 -55.85 36.70 -1.77
C ALA A 138 -56.77 36.78 -3.00
N LYS A 139 -57.45 37.90 -3.16
CA LYS A 139 -58.35 38.19 -4.29
C LYS A 139 -57.99 39.54 -4.90
N CYS A 140 -58.02 39.64 -6.23
CA CYS A 140 -57.93 40.93 -6.90
C CYS A 140 -59.16 41.77 -6.58
N ARG A 141 -58.96 43.05 -6.29
CA ARG A 141 -60.05 44.01 -6.20
C ARG A 141 -60.64 44.17 -7.60
N GLU A 142 -61.95 43.99 -7.70
CA GLU A 142 -62.68 44.37 -8.91
C GLU A 142 -62.68 45.90 -8.99
N THR A 143 -61.75 46.48 -9.78
CA THR A 143 -61.87 47.88 -10.18
C THR A 143 -63.06 48.00 -11.12
N ILE A 144 -64.19 48.47 -10.59
CA ILE A 144 -65.23 49.05 -11.44
C ILE A 144 -64.59 50.29 -12.08
N ARG A 145 -64.16 50.17 -13.33
CA ARG A 145 -63.79 51.34 -14.14
C ARG A 145 -65.08 52.14 -14.37
N PRO A 146 -65.21 53.38 -13.89
CA PRO A 146 -66.37 54.19 -14.24
C PRO A 146 -66.34 54.45 -15.75
N ALA A 147 -67.45 54.17 -16.43
CA ALA A 147 -67.63 54.57 -17.82
C ALA A 147 -67.61 56.10 -17.87
N HIS A 148 -66.61 56.67 -18.54
CA HIS A 148 -66.59 58.09 -18.85
C HIS A 148 -67.67 58.36 -19.91
N LEU A 149 -68.65 59.18 -19.56
CA LEU A 149 -69.60 59.84 -20.49
C LEU A 149 -68.89 60.96 -21.26
#